data_AF-A0A0C5WJC3-F1
#
_entry.id   AF-A0A0C5WJC3-F1
#
_cell.length_a   1.000
_cell.length_b   1.000
_cell.length_c   1.000
_cell.angle_alpha   90.00
_cell.angle_beta   90.00
_cell.angle_gamma   90.00
#
_symmetry.space_group_name_H-M   'P 1'
#
loop_
_entity.id
_entity.type
_entity.pdbx_description
1 polymer ?
#
loop_
_entity_poly.entity_id
_entity_poly.type
_entity_poly.pdbx_seq_one_letter_code
_entity_poly.pdbx_strand_id
1 'polypeptide(L)'
;MAYDHMVILDCAKALSDKLQRMGISSKVKVYPFAEFHERAEREVLKEAIIIASFNVDDNLPVSVFRWFYSNTILHSGLSSEAQSWLHQQLNHIRERWEVKDYLAQLESIGTTMQYENWLVPLFHHRQTLRWRGSYKGYQ
;
A
#
# COMPACT_ATOMS: atom_id res chain seq x y z
N MET A 1 1.08 7.34 10.12
CA MET A 1 0.31 8.32 9.32
C MET A 1 -0.91 7.63 8.73
N ALA A 2 -2.03 8.33 8.57
CA ALA A 2 -3.25 7.80 7.93
C ALA A 2 -3.82 8.76 6.88
N TYR A 3 -4.41 8.20 5.83
CA TYR A 3 -5.37 8.89 4.97
C TYR A 3 -6.73 9.03 5.67
N ASP A 4 -7.48 10.10 5.38
CA ASP A 4 -8.83 10.37 5.91
C ASP A 4 -9.88 9.39 5.37
N HIS A 5 -9.73 8.15 5.84
CA HIS A 5 -10.67 7.06 5.67
C HIS A 5 -10.78 6.39 7.04
N MET A 6 -12.00 6.34 7.60
CA MET A 6 -12.25 5.93 9.00
C MET A 6 -11.45 4.70 9.44
N VAL A 7 -11.42 3.66 8.61
CA VAL A 7 -10.71 2.41 8.92
C VAL A 7 -9.19 2.60 9.06
N ILE A 8 -8.57 3.42 8.19
CA ILE A 8 -7.12 3.68 8.22
C ILE A 8 -6.77 4.49 9.48
N LEU A 9 -7.63 5.45 9.82
CA LEU A 9 -7.47 6.26 11.02
C LEU A 9 -7.59 5.42 12.30
N ASP A 10 -8.54 4.50 12.36
CA ASP A 10 -8.72 3.59 13.49
C ASP A 10 -7.49 2.69 13.68
N CYS A 11 -6.92 2.17 12.59
CA CYS A 11 -5.68 1.42 12.65
C CYS A 11 -4.49 2.25 13.13
N ALA A 12 -4.37 3.50 12.65
CA ALA A 12 -3.30 4.39 13.10
C ALA A 12 -3.41 4.72 14.59
N LYS A 13 -4.63 4.97 15.10
CA LYS A 13 -4.88 5.21 16.52
C LYS A 13 -4.58 3.97 17.36
N ALA A 14 -5.09 2.81 16.96
CA ALA A 14 -4.84 1.56 17.66
C ALA A 14 -3.34 1.20 17.74
N LEU A 15 -2.59 1.44 16.66
CA LEU A 15 -1.14 1.26 16.65
C LEU A 15 -0.44 2.27 17.57
N SER A 16 -0.85 3.54 17.52
CA SER A 16 -0.32 4.60 18.40
C SER A 16 -0.52 4.25 19.87
N ASP A 17 -1.71 3.80 20.25
CA ASP A 17 -2.05 3.39 21.62
C ASP A 17 -1.21 2.20 22.08
N LYS A 18 -1.00 1.20 21.20
CA LYS A 18 -0.13 0.05 21.51
C LYS A 18 1.31 0.50 21.75
N LEU A 19 1.86 1.34 20.88
CA LEU A 19 3.21 1.88 21.03
C LEU A 19 3.37 2.65 22.35
N GLN A 20 2.39 3.50 22.70
CA GLN A 20 2.41 4.26 23.96
C GLN A 20 2.38 3.34 25.18
N ARG A 21 1.59 2.27 25.17
CA ARG A 21 1.57 1.26 26.25
C ARG A 21 2.89 0.52 26.40
N MET A 22 3.69 0.45 25.34
CA MET A 22 5.04 -0.12 25.37
C MET A 22 6.11 0.92 25.78
N GLY A 23 5.72 2.14 26.12
CA GLY A 23 6.63 3.24 26.47
C GLY A 23 7.23 3.97 25.27
N ILE A 24 6.74 3.71 24.05
CA ILE A 24 7.20 4.37 22.82
C ILE A 24 6.31 5.59 22.55
N SER A 25 6.91 6.79 22.56
CA SER A 25 6.20 8.02 22.20
C SER A 25 5.78 7.98 20.72
N SER A 26 4.49 8.20 20.48
CA SER A 26 3.91 8.14 19.13
C SER A 26 2.86 9.23 18.94
N LYS A 27 2.79 9.79 17.73
CA LYS A 27 1.80 10.80 17.32
C LYS A 27 1.23 10.43 15.96
N VAL A 28 -0.09 10.33 15.88
CA VAL A 28 -0.78 10.14 14.59
C VAL A 28 -0.88 11.49 13.88
N LYS A 29 -0.34 11.55 12.66
CA LYS A 29 -0.63 12.63 11.71
C LYS A 29 -1.59 12.11 10.65
N VAL A 30 -2.60 12.92 10.36
CA VAL A 30 -3.63 12.66 9.35
C VAL A 30 -3.57 13.79 8.34
N TYR A 31 -3.58 13.44 7.07
CA TYR A 31 -3.55 14.41 5.98
C TYR A 31 -4.72 14.12 5.02
N PRO A 32 -5.30 15.17 4.42
CA PRO A 32 -6.21 15.01 3.28
C PRO A 32 -5.54 14.22 2.14
N PHE A 33 -6.34 13.57 1.30
CA PHE A 33 -5.85 12.71 0.21
C PHE A 33 -4.81 13.42 -0.66
N ALA A 34 -5.19 14.60 -1.14
CA ALA A 34 -4.39 15.38 -2.07
C ALA A 34 -3.07 15.81 -1.43
N GLU A 35 -3.10 16.25 -0.17
CA GLU A 35 -1.89 16.65 0.56
C GLU A 35 -0.97 15.44 0.81
N PHE A 36 -1.54 14.27 1.13
CA PHE A 36 -0.74 13.07 1.30
C PHE A 36 0.01 12.70 0.01
N HIS A 37 -0.70 12.68 -1.12
CA HIS A 37 -0.10 12.39 -2.42
C HIS A 37 0.94 13.43 -2.83
N GLU A 38 0.64 14.73 -2.67
CA GLU A 38 1.60 15.80 -2.95
C GLU A 38 2.88 15.63 -2.12
N ARG A 39 2.75 15.33 -0.83
CA ARG A 39 3.91 15.12 0.05
C ARG A 39 4.72 13.89 -0.35
N ALA A 40 4.07 12.82 -0.81
CA ALA A 40 4.73 11.62 -1.31
C ALA A 40 5.52 11.92 -2.59
N GLU A 41 4.91 12.63 -3.54
CA GLU A 41 5.53 13.04 -4.80
C GLU A 41 6.72 13.98 -4.60
N ARG A 42 6.68 14.83 -3.57
CA ARG A 42 7.76 15.76 -3.23
C ARG A 42 8.82 15.14 -2.31
N GLU A 43 8.70 13.86 -1.96
CA GLU A 43 9.63 13.12 -1.08
C GLU A 43 9.78 13.76 0.32
N VAL A 44 8.76 14.46 0.79
CA VAL A 44 8.73 15.17 2.08
C VAL A 44 7.95 14.41 3.16
N LEU A 45 7.48 13.20 2.87
CA LEU A 45 7.00 12.27 3.89
C LEU A 45 8.19 11.78 4.71
N LYS A 46 8.16 12.02 6.02
CA LYS A 46 9.26 11.69 6.97
C LYS A 46 8.75 10.87 8.16
N GLU A 47 7.50 10.44 8.11
CA GLU A 47 6.88 9.65 9.15
C GLU A 47 7.44 8.22 9.17
N ALA A 48 7.83 7.74 10.36
CA ALA A 48 8.42 6.41 10.52
C ALA A 48 7.47 5.26 10.16
N ILE A 49 6.15 5.50 10.22
CA ILE A 49 5.12 4.52 9.83
C ILE A 49 4.09 5.24 8.96
N ILE A 50 3.91 4.73 7.75
CA ILE A 50 2.90 5.18 6.80
C ILE A 50 1.85 4.08 6.67
N ILE A 51 0.57 4.44 6.81
CA ILE A 51 -0.54 3.51 6.63
C ILE A 51 -1.36 4.01 5.45
N ALA A 52 -1.48 3.16 4.44
CA ALA A 52 -2.22 3.44 3.21
C ALA A 52 -3.05 2.22 2.80
N SER A 53 -4.14 2.48 2.08
CA SER A 53 -4.91 1.43 1.42
C SER A 53 -4.37 1.18 0.02
N PHE A 54 -4.35 -0.09 -0.37
CA PHE A 54 -4.04 -0.53 -1.72
C PHE A 54 -5.29 -1.13 -2.35
N ASN A 55 -5.70 -0.59 -3.50
CA ASN A 55 -6.81 -1.11 -4.30
C ASN A 55 -6.30 -1.55 -5.66
N VAL A 56 -6.82 -2.68 -6.13
CA VAL A 56 -6.55 -3.29 -7.44
C VAL A 56 -7.83 -3.30 -8.27
N ASP A 57 -7.69 -3.19 -9.58
CA ASP A 57 -8.78 -3.39 -10.52
C ASP A 57 -8.83 -4.85 -11.01
N ASP A 58 -9.71 -5.12 -12.00
CA ASP A 58 -9.95 -6.46 -12.54
C ASP A 58 -8.71 -7.06 -13.23
N ASN A 59 -7.73 -6.25 -13.63
CA ASN A 59 -6.45 -6.71 -14.16
C ASN A 59 -5.40 -6.86 -13.04
N LEU A 60 -5.74 -7.72 -12.08
CA LEU A 60 -4.98 -7.94 -10.85
C LEU A 60 -3.45 -8.06 -11.05
N PRO A 61 -2.92 -8.87 -11.99
CA PRO A 61 -1.46 -8.98 -12.18
C PRO A 61 -0.80 -7.65 -12.57
N VAL A 62 -1.44 -6.89 -13.46
CA VAL A 62 -0.90 -5.61 -13.94
C VAL A 62 -1.07 -4.52 -12.89
N SER A 63 -2.19 -4.47 -12.18
CA SER A 63 -2.45 -3.45 -11.16
C SER A 63 -1.49 -3.60 -9.97
N VAL A 64 -1.24 -4.84 -9.52
CA VAL A 64 -0.24 -5.12 -8.48
C VAL A 64 1.16 -4.77 -8.95
N PHE A 65 1.53 -5.15 -10.18
CA PHE A 65 2.83 -4.79 -10.75
C PHE A 65 3.02 -3.27 -10.79
N ARG A 66 2.05 -2.53 -11.33
CA ARG A 66 2.09 -1.06 -11.41
C ARG A 66 2.18 -0.42 -10.04
N TRP A 67 1.46 -0.96 -9.05
CA TRP A 67 1.54 -0.45 -7.69
C TRP A 67 2.94 -0.61 -7.10
N PHE A 68 3.56 -1.79 -7.19
CA PHE A 68 4.94 -1.96 -6.75
C PHE A 68 5.91 -1.07 -7.54
N TYR A 69 5.67 -0.87 -8.83
CA TYR A 69 6.60 -0.13 -9.70
C TYR A 69 6.54 1.38 -9.50
N SER A 70 5.37 1.98 -9.29
CA SER A 70 5.20 3.44 -9.39
C SER A 70 4.40 4.08 -8.27
N ASN A 71 3.98 3.35 -7.24
CA ASN A 71 3.21 3.96 -6.16
C ASN A 71 4.11 4.85 -5.27
N THR A 72 3.97 6.17 -5.39
CA THR A 72 4.80 7.14 -4.67
C THR A 72 4.72 6.99 -3.15
N ILE A 73 3.58 6.58 -2.61
CA ILE A 73 3.42 6.34 -1.17
C ILE A 73 4.27 5.14 -0.72
N LEU A 74 4.21 4.01 -1.43
CA LEU A 74 5.06 2.85 -1.16
C LEU A 74 6.53 3.26 -1.19
N HIS A 75 6.97 3.87 -2.30
CA HIS A 75 8.36 4.25 -2.49
C HIS A 75 8.84 5.27 -1.46
N SER A 76 7.99 6.20 -1.01
CA SER A 76 8.33 7.17 0.04
C SER A 76 8.65 6.52 1.41
N GLY A 77 8.15 5.31 1.65
CA GLY A 77 8.44 4.54 2.86
C GLY A 77 9.67 3.64 2.76
N LEU A 78 10.26 3.50 1.57
CA LEU A 78 11.42 2.65 1.32
C LEU A 78 12.73 3.45 1.39
N SER A 79 13.80 2.81 1.85
CA SER A 79 15.15 3.36 1.69
C SER A 79 15.58 3.32 0.23
N SER A 80 16.59 4.11 -0.14
CA SER A 80 17.14 4.11 -1.51
C SER A 80 17.62 2.73 -1.95
N GLU A 81 18.19 1.94 -1.04
CA GLU A 81 18.60 0.56 -1.29
C GLU A 81 17.40 -0.34 -1.58
N ALA A 82 16.35 -0.25 -0.77
CA ALA A 82 15.13 -1.04 -0.94
C ALA A 82 14.38 -0.66 -2.23
N GLN A 83 14.32 0.63 -2.59
CA GLN A 83 13.78 1.09 -3.86
C GLN A 83 14.56 0.53 -5.06
N SER A 84 15.90 0.60 -4.99
CA SER A 84 16.78 0.06 -6.04
C SER A 84 16.59 -1.45 -6.21
N TRP A 85 16.56 -2.20 -5.10
CA TRP A 85 16.27 -3.62 -5.09
C TRP A 85 14.90 -3.92 -5.73
N LEU A 86 13.85 -3.19 -5.32
CA LEU A 86 12.49 -3.40 -5.81
C LEU A 86 12.41 -3.17 -7.33
N HIS A 87 13.02 -2.09 -7.82
CA HIS A 87 13.09 -1.82 -9.26
C HIS A 87 13.83 -2.92 -10.03
N GLN A 88 14.94 -3.45 -9.49
CA GLN A 88 15.66 -4.55 -10.12
C GLN A 88 14.79 -5.81 -10.21
N GLN A 89 14.09 -6.17 -9.13
CA GLN A 89 13.20 -7.34 -9.13
C GLN A 89 12.04 -7.17 -10.12
N LEU A 90 11.41 -6.00 -10.16
CA LEU A 90 10.29 -5.75 -11.06
C LEU A 90 10.71 -5.69 -12.54
N ASN A 91 11.89 -5.11 -12.84
CA ASN A 91 12.44 -5.14 -14.18
C ASN A 91 12.74 -6.59 -14.62
N HIS A 92 13.26 -7.42 -13.72
CA HIS A 92 13.49 -8.83 -13.98
C HIS A 92 12.20 -9.60 -14.31
N ILE A 93 11.12 -9.35 -13.57
CA ILE A 93 9.80 -9.93 -13.87
C ILE A 93 9.35 -9.52 -15.27
N ARG A 94 9.46 -8.22 -15.59
CA ARG A 94 9.03 -7.66 -16.88
C ARG A 94 9.79 -8.24 -18.07
N GLU A 95 11.07 -8.56 -17.88
CA GLU A 95 11.93 -9.11 -18.93
C GLU A 95 11.74 -10.61 -19.16
N ARG A 96 11.36 -11.37 -18.12
CA ARG A 96 11.41 -12.84 -18.16
C ARG A 96 10.05 -13.53 -18.18
N TRP A 97 8.98 -12.86 -17.75
CA TRP A 97 7.70 -13.50 -17.56
C TRP A 97 6.58 -12.85 -18.37
N GLU A 98 5.58 -13.65 -18.70
CA GLU A 98 4.32 -13.16 -19.25
C GLU A 98 3.43 -12.61 -18.12
N VAL A 99 2.52 -11.70 -18.45
CA VAL A 99 1.62 -11.04 -17.48
C VAL A 99 0.84 -12.05 -16.63
N LYS A 100 0.44 -13.19 -17.22
CA LYS A 100 -0.30 -14.25 -16.52
C LYS A 100 0.50 -14.86 -15.35
N ASP A 101 1.83 -14.79 -15.42
CA ASP A 101 2.74 -15.37 -14.44
C ASP A 101 3.26 -14.32 -13.42
N TYR A 102 2.90 -13.05 -13.58
CA TYR A 102 3.39 -11.96 -12.70
C TYR A 102 3.02 -12.17 -11.25
N LEU A 103 1.81 -12.63 -10.94
CA LEU A 103 1.34 -12.72 -9.55
C LEU A 103 2.20 -13.63 -8.69
N ALA A 104 2.60 -14.79 -9.20
CA ALA A 104 3.46 -15.73 -8.47
C ALA A 104 4.82 -15.10 -8.13
N GLN A 105 5.36 -14.26 -9.03
CA GLN A 105 6.65 -13.61 -8.83
C GLN A 105 6.51 -12.40 -7.90
N LEU A 106 5.44 -11.63 -8.03
CA LEU A 106 5.12 -10.50 -7.17
C LEU A 106 4.85 -10.95 -5.72
N GLU A 107 4.29 -12.15 -5.51
CA GLU A 107 4.11 -12.74 -4.18
C GLU A 107 5.45 -12.99 -3.47
N SER A 108 6.45 -13.48 -4.21
CA SER A 108 7.82 -13.66 -3.67
C SER A 108 8.47 -12.32 -3.27
N ILE A 109 8.30 -11.28 -4.09
CA ILE A 109 8.74 -9.91 -3.76
C ILE A 109 8.03 -9.44 -2.49
N GLY A 110 6.69 -9.53 -2.45
CA GLY A 110 5.90 -9.10 -1.29
C GLY A 110 6.27 -9.85 0.00
N THR A 111 6.64 -11.12 -0.08
CA THR A 111 7.12 -11.92 1.05
C THR A 111 8.47 -11.41 1.56
N THR A 112 9.40 -11.11 0.66
CA THR A 112 10.69 -10.51 1.02
C THR A 112 10.50 -9.15 1.69
N MET A 113 9.65 -8.28 1.12
CA MET A 113 9.36 -6.96 1.70
C MET A 113 8.72 -7.05 3.10
N GLN A 114 7.95 -8.10 3.37
CA GLN A 114 7.41 -8.37 4.71
C GLN A 114 8.49 -8.84 5.67
N TYR A 115 9.35 -9.77 5.26
CA TYR A 115 10.45 -10.27 6.06
C TYR A 115 11.42 -9.14 6.48
N GLU A 116 11.72 -8.23 5.55
CA GLU A 116 12.57 -7.06 5.78
C GLU A 116 11.85 -5.91 6.52
N ASN A 117 10.59 -6.09 6.90
CA ASN A 117 9.73 -5.09 7.56
C ASN A 117 9.51 -3.80 6.75
N TRP A 118 9.66 -3.86 5.42
CA TRP A 118 9.40 -2.73 4.52
C TRP A 118 7.90 -2.54 4.23
N LEU A 119 7.14 -3.63 4.26
CA LEU A 119 5.70 -3.63 4.01
C LEU A 119 5.03 -4.63 4.94
N VAL A 120 4.03 -4.19 5.70
CA VAL A 120 3.27 -5.08 6.61
C VAL A 120 1.79 -5.03 6.25
N PRO A 121 1.19 -6.14 5.77
CA PRO A 121 -0.25 -6.18 5.53
C PRO A 121 -0.99 -6.15 6.88
N LEU A 122 -1.94 -5.22 7.03
CA LEU A 122 -2.78 -5.15 8.23
C LEU A 122 -4.03 -6.03 8.12
N PHE A 123 -4.82 -5.86 7.04
CA PHE A 123 -6.00 -6.67 6.74
C PHE A 123 -6.41 -6.43 5.28
N HIS A 124 -7.15 -7.38 4.72
CA HIS A 124 -7.83 -7.20 3.43
C HIS A 124 -9.23 -6.65 3.67
N HIS A 125 -9.48 -5.41 3.20
CA HIS A 125 -10.80 -4.80 3.33
C HIS A 125 -11.80 -5.48 2.37
N ARG A 126 -12.83 -6.12 2.90
CA ARG A 126 -13.95 -6.64 2.09
C ARG A 126 -15.02 -5.56 1.92
N GLN A 127 -15.12 -4.96 0.74
CA GLN A 127 -16.24 -4.09 0.42
C GLN A 127 -17.50 -4.94 0.22
N THR A 128 -18.53 -4.70 1.05
CA THR A 128 -19.85 -5.31 0.84
C THR A 128 -20.71 -4.32 0.08
N LEU A 129 -20.93 -4.60 -1.21
CA LEU A 129 -21.86 -3.87 -2.04
C LEU A 129 -23.29 -4.21 -1.63
N ARG A 130 -23.98 -3.27 -0.98
CA ARG A 130 -25.40 -3.42 -0.64
C ARG A 130 -26.26 -2.76 -1.70
N TRP A 131 -26.75 -3.55 -2.66
CA TRP A 131 -27.76 -3.09 -3.61
C TRP A 131 -29.12 -3.00 -2.91
N ARG A 132 -29.69 -1.79 -2.81
CA ARG A 132 -31.15 -1.61 -2.67
C ARG A 132 -31.71 -1.63 -4.10
N GLY A 133 -32.64 -2.55 -4.41
CA GLY A 133 -33.08 -2.90 -5.79
C GLY A 133 -33.36 -1.71 -6.72
N SER A 134 -33.30 -1.82 -8.05
CA SER A 134 -33.54 -2.95 -8.95
C SER A 134 -32.67 -2.75 -10.20
N TYR A 135 -31.92 -3.77 -10.61
CA TYR A 135 -31.20 -3.75 -11.89
C TYR A 135 -32.23 -3.81 -13.04
N LYS A 136 -32.36 -2.73 -13.82
CA LYS A 136 -32.84 -2.82 -15.20
C LYS A 136 -31.60 -2.87 -16.08
N GLY A 137 -31.23 -4.07 -16.51
CA GLY A 137 -30.16 -4.26 -17.50
C GLY A 137 -30.54 -3.55 -18.79
N TYR A 138 -29.59 -2.81 -19.36
CA TYR A 138 -29.71 -2.29 -20.72
C TYR A 138 -29.68 -3.49 -21.68
N GLN A 139 -30.71 -3.58 -22.53
CA GLN A 139 -30.76 -4.48 -23.69
C GLN A 139 -29.82 -4.01 -24.78
#